data_AF-A0A7R8ZQ20-F1
#
_entry.id   AF-A0A7R8ZQ20-F1
#
_cell.length_a   1.000
_cell.length_b   1.000
_cell.length_c   1.000
_cell.angle_alpha   90.00
_cell.angle_beta   90.00
_cell.angle_gamma   90.00
#
_symmetry.space_group_name_H-M   'P 1'
#
loop_
_entity.id
_entity.type
_entity.pdbx_description
1 polymer ?
#
loop_
_entity_poly.entity_id
_entity_poly.type
_entity_poly.pdbx_seq_one_letter_code
_entity_poly.pdbx_strand_id
1 'polypeptide(L)'
;MTLRRLRRMGNPRQILGRLCRLRSFPEVFDGLARTFRSLTLPLPITRVTLLPPCLSDLPTPRPRPCDSPVTSLKVHIAFERSGKWPDSLPALMKLKPAFYLAIMKQLSHKPKSEVQHFRAFSDHLLVAKDGFVFRVTAVPPNEVALRQRTVVLPGGVIHRYPTASSKAYHRETVLIPRIASALERSVTENKAAIQTEAAGLSLVDHWLSSQFLSPPFSPPLFSLLYASLFLRPSHKEGAVNHPPPGSPPAAFFRFLHLLQATDFHQTPIILNFNDELTEDGVLDLEAALLTKMTSGRTSLPPIVLATPWDTSGDVWSRSGAGGPSKMMLNRAQAVSRAAVRSLAAVPPSTKRTLALFRADLSPYDLVLHVGLTTLCSSAMRELQRQHISQFPFLVDVDPAEELFDFLKATLVDVAMVLRRSRATFTGKSSSSESYVIAIMWRPDAFTRRFPYNSKTSTLRPGFILEELDGKWSTRLSRDAILTWIQTFGKGLIQHTAVKEK
;
A
#
# COMPACT_ATOMS: atom_id res chain seq x y z
N MET A 1 14.02 23.17 38.59
CA MET A 1 13.38 23.27 37.26
C MET A 1 12.18 22.34 37.20
N THR A 2 11.02 22.94 37.44
CA THR A 2 9.76 22.34 37.87
C THR A 2 9.04 21.57 36.76
N LEU A 3 8.36 20.50 37.18
CA LEU A 3 7.18 19.74 36.68
C LEU A 3 6.36 20.23 35.44
N ARG A 4 6.64 21.38 34.85
CA ARG A 4 6.03 21.91 33.61
C ARG A 4 6.53 21.26 32.32
N ARG A 5 7.68 20.57 32.30
CA ARG A 5 8.18 19.88 31.08
C ARG A 5 7.60 18.49 30.83
N LEU A 6 6.99 17.84 31.83
CA LEU A 6 6.33 16.54 31.66
C LEU A 6 4.89 16.63 31.15
N ARG A 7 4.25 17.82 31.18
CA ARG A 7 2.93 18.08 30.57
C ARG A 7 2.94 18.18 29.04
N ARG A 8 4.10 18.03 28.38
CA ARG A 8 4.24 18.04 26.91
C ARG A 8 4.31 16.64 26.28
N MET A 9 4.03 15.56 27.01
CA MET A 9 3.64 14.27 26.41
C MET A 9 2.12 14.24 26.25
N GLY A 10 1.64 13.71 25.12
CA GLY A 10 0.26 13.90 24.63
C GLY A 10 -0.80 13.63 25.69
N ASN A 11 -1.80 14.52 25.77
CA ASN A 11 -2.93 14.36 26.68
C ASN A 11 -3.66 13.04 26.34
N PRO A 12 -3.75 12.06 27.27
CA PRO A 12 -4.41 10.79 27.01
C PRO A 12 -5.85 10.96 26.51
N ARG A 13 -6.52 12.06 26.92
CA ARG A 13 -7.87 12.44 26.43
C ARG A 13 -7.95 12.67 24.91
N GLN A 14 -6.85 13.06 24.24
CA GLN A 14 -6.83 13.26 22.79
C GLN A 14 -6.63 11.95 22.01
N ILE A 15 -5.87 10.99 22.56
CA ILE A 15 -5.73 9.64 21.99
C ILE A 15 -7.04 8.86 22.20
N LEU A 16 -7.61 8.94 23.41
CA LEU A 16 -8.96 8.46 23.71
C LEU A 16 -10.02 9.13 22.84
N GLY A 17 -9.94 10.45 22.59
CA GLY A 17 -10.87 11.15 21.69
C GLY A 17 -10.76 10.74 20.21
N ARG A 18 -9.62 10.20 19.76
CA ARG A 18 -9.42 9.65 18.40
C ARG A 18 -9.91 8.22 18.30
N LEU A 19 -9.64 7.40 19.32
CA LEU A 19 -10.21 6.05 19.47
C LEU A 19 -11.75 6.11 19.60
N CYS A 20 -12.29 7.12 20.30
CA CYS A 20 -13.74 7.38 20.40
C CYS A 20 -14.39 7.81 19.06
N ARG A 21 -13.62 8.23 18.04
CA ARG A 21 -14.17 8.60 16.71
C ARG A 21 -13.94 7.55 15.64
N LEU A 22 -12.93 6.71 15.78
CA LEU A 22 -12.91 5.42 15.09
C LEU A 22 -14.10 4.54 15.52
N ARG A 23 -14.67 4.77 16.72
CA ARG A 23 -15.94 4.16 17.12
C ARG A 23 -17.18 4.69 16.37
N SER A 24 -17.18 5.94 15.92
CA SER A 24 -18.28 6.48 15.09
C SER A 24 -18.09 6.19 13.59
N PHE A 25 -16.91 5.72 13.18
CA PHE A 25 -16.65 5.41 11.78
C PHE A 25 -17.58 4.32 11.21
N PRO A 26 -17.81 3.18 11.89
CA PRO A 26 -18.81 2.20 11.47
C PRO A 26 -20.18 2.84 11.25
N GLU A 27 -20.64 3.69 12.17
CA GLU A 27 -21.94 4.37 12.06
C GLU A 27 -22.02 5.31 10.84
N VAL A 28 -20.93 6.04 10.56
CA VAL A 28 -20.84 6.93 9.40
C VAL A 28 -20.89 6.12 8.09
N PHE A 29 -20.12 5.04 8.01
CA PHE A 29 -20.12 4.14 6.85
C PHE A 29 -21.47 3.44 6.68
N ASP A 30 -22.09 2.93 7.74
CA ASP A 30 -23.41 2.31 7.70
C ASP A 30 -24.48 3.30 7.25
N GLY A 31 -24.37 4.55 7.70
CA GLY A 31 -25.20 5.64 7.20
C GLY A 31 -24.99 5.85 5.70
N LEU A 32 -23.74 5.90 5.21
CA LEU A 32 -23.44 6.05 3.78
C LEU A 32 -24.01 4.89 2.97
N ALA A 33 -23.83 3.66 3.45
CA ALA A 33 -24.34 2.46 2.79
C ALA A 33 -25.87 2.48 2.71
N ARG A 34 -26.57 2.95 3.77
CA ARG A 34 -28.02 3.18 3.76
C ARG A 34 -28.42 4.23 2.72
N THR A 35 -27.73 5.37 2.67
CA THR A 35 -27.96 6.41 1.65
C THR A 35 -27.88 5.83 0.25
N PHE A 36 -26.80 5.09 -0.06
CA PHE A 36 -26.54 4.51 -1.38
C PHE A 36 -27.61 3.47 -1.77
N ARG A 37 -28.03 2.61 -0.83
CA ARG A 37 -29.11 1.64 -1.07
C ARG A 37 -30.48 2.30 -1.26
N SER A 38 -30.69 3.51 -0.71
CA SER A 38 -31.95 4.27 -0.86
C SER A 38 -32.08 5.03 -2.19
N LEU A 39 -31.01 5.09 -3.00
CA LEU A 39 -31.03 5.86 -4.23
C LEU A 39 -31.92 5.19 -5.29
N THR A 40 -32.74 5.99 -5.95
CA THR A 40 -33.58 5.51 -7.07
C THR A 40 -32.77 5.59 -8.36
N LEU A 41 -32.18 4.47 -8.76
CA LEU A 41 -31.35 4.33 -9.96
C LEU A 41 -31.98 3.32 -10.94
N PRO A 42 -31.66 3.38 -12.24
CA PRO A 42 -32.13 2.37 -13.22
C PRO A 42 -31.72 0.94 -12.87
N LEU A 43 -30.60 0.80 -12.17
CA LEU A 43 -30.13 -0.46 -11.60
C LEU A 43 -29.83 -0.23 -10.11
N PRO A 44 -30.54 -0.89 -9.18
CA PRO A 44 -30.35 -0.69 -7.75
C PRO A 44 -28.94 -1.11 -7.28
N ILE A 45 -28.44 -0.42 -6.24
CA ILE A 45 -27.19 -0.79 -5.57
C ILE A 45 -27.50 -1.86 -4.53
N THR A 46 -26.96 -3.06 -4.70
CA THR A 46 -27.22 -4.21 -3.81
C THR A 46 -26.19 -4.29 -2.69
N ARG A 47 -24.91 -4.05 -3.02
CA ARG A 47 -23.80 -4.19 -2.07
C ARG A 47 -22.95 -2.93 -2.03
N VAL A 48 -22.61 -2.51 -0.82
CA VAL A 48 -21.65 -1.43 -0.54
C VAL A 48 -20.60 -2.05 0.40
N THR A 49 -19.36 -2.13 -0.05
CA THR A 49 -18.27 -2.80 0.68
C THR A 49 -17.15 -1.81 0.91
N LEU A 50 -16.80 -1.58 2.18
CA LEU A 50 -15.60 -0.86 2.53
C LEU A 50 -14.38 -1.77 2.30
N LEU A 51 -13.34 -1.26 1.66
CA LEU A 51 -12.07 -1.97 1.59
C LEU A 51 -11.26 -1.61 2.84
N PRO A 52 -10.52 -2.55 3.44
CA PRO A 52 -9.66 -2.24 4.57
C PRO A 52 -8.72 -1.09 4.20
N PRO A 53 -8.70 0.01 4.97
CA PRO A 53 -7.69 1.02 4.77
C PRO A 53 -6.32 0.39 5.05
N CYS A 54 -5.31 0.71 4.25
CA CYS A 54 -3.94 0.49 4.71
C CYS A 54 -3.78 1.28 6.00
N LEU A 55 -3.12 0.75 7.02
CA LEU A 55 -3.01 1.45 8.32
C LEU A 55 -2.21 2.77 8.19
N SER A 56 -1.31 2.81 7.22
CA SER A 56 -0.63 3.99 6.67
C SER A 56 -1.60 5.03 6.06
N ASP A 57 -2.74 4.59 5.54
CA ASP A 57 -3.78 5.39 4.88
C ASP A 57 -4.95 5.75 5.81
N LEU A 58 -4.82 5.50 7.12
CA LEU A 58 -5.89 5.86 8.05
C LEU A 58 -6.13 7.37 8.03
N PRO A 59 -7.38 7.81 7.78
CA PRO A 59 -7.69 9.22 7.63
C PRO A 59 -7.34 9.99 8.91
N THR A 60 -6.73 11.15 8.73
CA THR A 60 -6.48 12.05 9.86
C THR A 60 -7.83 12.53 10.43
N PRO A 61 -8.01 12.48 11.75
CA PRO A 61 -9.29 12.84 12.35
C PRO A 61 -9.55 14.33 12.15
N ARG A 62 -10.58 14.63 11.35
CA ARG A 62 -10.94 15.95 10.81
C ARG A 62 -9.87 16.49 9.85
N PRO A 63 -10.04 16.31 8.53
CA PRO A 63 -9.40 17.22 7.60
C PRO A 63 -9.97 18.60 7.91
N ARG A 64 -9.16 19.47 8.53
CA ARG A 64 -9.50 20.88 8.51
C ARG A 64 -9.42 21.27 7.03
N PRO A 65 -10.46 21.89 6.45
CA PRO A 65 -10.25 22.60 5.20
C PRO A 65 -9.07 23.52 5.48
N CYS A 66 -7.97 23.35 4.75
CA CYS A 66 -6.74 24.17 4.74
C CYS A 66 -5.44 23.60 5.34
N ASP A 67 -5.37 22.42 6.00
CA ASP A 67 -4.11 22.02 6.68
C ASP A 67 -3.31 20.88 6.00
N SER A 68 -3.96 19.90 5.36
CA SER A 68 -3.29 18.76 4.70
C SER A 68 -4.20 18.04 3.69
N PRO A 69 -3.63 17.30 2.71
CA PRO A 69 -4.37 16.38 1.87
C PRO A 69 -5.17 15.37 2.70
N VAL A 70 -6.30 14.94 2.16
CA VAL A 70 -7.22 14.01 2.81
C VAL A 70 -7.07 12.65 2.15
N THR A 71 -6.78 11.62 2.93
CA THR A 71 -6.80 10.24 2.43
C THR A 71 -8.24 9.75 2.33
N SER A 72 -8.60 9.19 1.18
CA SER A 72 -9.93 8.63 0.94
C SER A 72 -10.02 7.18 1.40
N LEU A 73 -11.22 6.79 1.79
CA LEU A 73 -11.57 5.41 2.11
C LEU A 73 -12.17 4.76 0.88
N LYS A 74 -11.56 3.68 0.40
CA LYS A 74 -12.01 2.96 -0.78
C LYS A 74 -13.29 2.18 -0.48
N VAL A 75 -14.31 2.39 -1.31
CA VAL A 75 -15.61 1.72 -1.21
C VAL A 75 -15.96 1.12 -2.57
N HIS A 76 -16.31 -0.16 -2.60
CA HIS A 76 -16.84 -0.83 -3.77
C HIS A 76 -18.36 -0.90 -3.71
N ILE A 77 -19.03 -0.51 -4.79
CA ILE A 77 -20.47 -0.71 -4.97
C ILE A 77 -20.72 -1.76 -6.05
N ALA A 78 -21.65 -2.66 -5.78
CA ALA A 78 -22.17 -3.60 -6.76
C ALA A 78 -23.66 -3.31 -6.99
N PHE A 79 -24.06 -3.41 -8.24
CA PHE A 79 -25.45 -3.27 -8.64
C PHE A 79 -26.15 -4.63 -8.68
N GLU A 80 -27.47 -4.61 -8.85
CA GLU A 80 -28.24 -5.80 -9.16
C GLU A 80 -27.73 -6.50 -10.42
N ARG A 81 -27.94 -7.83 -10.48
CA ARG A 81 -27.58 -8.61 -11.67
C ARG A 81 -28.45 -8.12 -12.84
N SER A 82 -27.79 -7.86 -13.97
CA SER A 82 -28.46 -7.43 -15.19
C SER A 82 -27.84 -8.10 -16.38
N GLY A 83 -28.66 -8.57 -17.33
CA GLY A 83 -28.18 -9.02 -18.63
C GLY A 83 -27.78 -7.88 -19.56
N LYS A 84 -27.99 -6.61 -19.15
CA LYS A 84 -27.73 -5.42 -19.97
C LYS A 84 -26.33 -4.82 -19.76
N TRP A 85 -25.46 -5.49 -19.00
CA TRP A 85 -24.06 -5.06 -18.89
C TRP A 85 -23.38 -5.18 -20.25
N PRO A 86 -22.61 -4.17 -20.70
CA PRO A 86 -21.92 -4.26 -21.98
C PRO A 86 -20.92 -5.43 -22.01
N ASP A 87 -20.80 -6.06 -23.17
CA ASP A 87 -19.82 -7.14 -23.43
C ASP A 87 -18.47 -6.63 -23.95
N SER A 88 -18.28 -5.31 -24.03
CA SER A 88 -17.00 -4.70 -24.39
C SER A 88 -16.46 -3.81 -23.28
N LEU A 89 -15.16 -3.93 -23.00
CA LEU A 89 -14.49 -3.12 -21.98
C LEU A 89 -14.61 -1.60 -22.24
N PRO A 90 -14.45 -1.08 -23.48
CA PRO A 90 -14.61 0.36 -23.73
C PRO A 90 -16.03 0.87 -23.43
N ALA A 91 -17.07 0.11 -23.77
CA ALA A 91 -18.45 0.48 -23.46
C ALA A 91 -18.69 0.46 -21.94
N LEU A 92 -18.17 -0.55 -21.24
CA LEU A 92 -18.24 -0.63 -19.78
C LEU A 92 -17.55 0.57 -19.10
N MET A 93 -16.37 0.97 -19.59
CA MET A 93 -15.63 2.12 -19.07
C MET A 93 -16.34 3.46 -19.30
N LYS A 94 -17.24 3.56 -20.29
CA LYS A 94 -18.12 4.72 -20.49
C LYS A 94 -19.37 4.65 -19.61
N LEU A 95 -19.90 3.45 -19.38
CA LEU A 95 -21.11 3.24 -18.61
C LEU A 95 -20.91 3.50 -17.10
N LYS A 96 -19.75 3.15 -16.54
CA LYS A 96 -19.43 3.42 -15.11
C LYS A 96 -19.58 4.91 -14.74
N PRO A 97 -18.95 5.87 -15.45
CA PRO A 97 -19.15 7.29 -15.19
C PRO A 97 -20.61 7.74 -15.36
N ALA A 98 -21.38 7.15 -16.28
CA ALA A 98 -22.80 7.48 -16.41
C ALA A 98 -23.60 7.10 -15.14
N PHE A 99 -23.30 5.95 -14.52
CA PHE A 99 -23.86 5.61 -13.21
C PHE A 99 -23.43 6.58 -12.12
N TYR A 100 -22.17 7.03 -12.10
CA TYR A 100 -21.71 8.03 -11.12
C TYR A 100 -22.45 9.37 -11.28
N LEU A 101 -22.71 9.83 -12.51
CA LEU A 101 -23.51 11.02 -12.77
C LEU A 101 -24.97 10.85 -12.31
N ALA A 102 -25.57 9.68 -12.54
CA ALA A 102 -26.92 9.38 -12.05
C ALA A 102 -26.98 9.37 -10.51
N ILE A 103 -25.96 8.79 -9.85
CA ILE A 103 -25.81 8.83 -8.38
C ILE A 103 -25.68 10.28 -7.90
N MET A 104 -24.83 11.10 -8.52
CA MET A 104 -24.69 12.52 -8.15
C MET A 104 -26.01 13.28 -8.22
N LYS A 105 -26.80 13.05 -9.27
CA LYS A 105 -28.13 13.67 -9.43
C LYS A 105 -29.08 13.26 -8.30
N GLN A 106 -29.04 12.00 -7.86
CA GLN A 106 -29.84 11.55 -6.72
C GLN A 106 -29.31 12.14 -5.39
N LEU A 107 -27.99 12.22 -5.21
CA LEU A 107 -27.37 12.81 -4.03
C LEU A 107 -27.61 14.32 -3.90
N SER A 108 -27.79 15.06 -5.00
CA SER A 108 -28.12 16.49 -4.93
C SER A 108 -29.49 16.79 -4.33
N HIS A 109 -30.41 15.82 -4.31
CA HIS A 109 -31.71 15.94 -3.64
C HIS A 109 -31.67 15.54 -2.16
N LYS A 110 -30.56 14.97 -1.68
CA LYS A 110 -30.39 14.59 -0.27
C LYS A 110 -29.96 15.81 0.57
N PRO A 111 -30.36 15.87 1.85
CA PRO A 111 -29.94 16.96 2.73
C PRO A 111 -28.43 16.90 2.98
N LYS A 112 -27.81 18.06 3.20
CA LYS A 112 -26.36 18.18 3.50
C LYS A 112 -25.92 17.43 4.76
N SER A 113 -26.86 17.12 5.66
CA SER A 113 -26.63 16.28 6.84
C SER A 113 -26.34 14.82 6.48
N GLU A 114 -26.78 14.34 5.31
CA GLU A 114 -26.57 12.97 4.86
C GLU A 114 -25.30 12.85 4.00
N VAL A 115 -25.08 13.82 3.10
CA VAL A 115 -23.86 13.93 2.28
C VAL A 115 -23.49 15.40 2.12
N GLN A 116 -22.24 15.76 2.46
CA GLN A 116 -21.79 17.15 2.49
C GLN A 116 -21.29 17.63 1.13
N HIS A 117 -20.45 16.82 0.47
CA HIS A 117 -19.85 17.13 -0.83
C HIS A 117 -19.73 15.85 -1.66
N PHE A 118 -19.81 15.95 -2.97
CA PHE A 118 -19.62 14.82 -3.87
C PHE A 118 -19.13 15.27 -5.25
N ARG A 119 -18.35 14.42 -5.92
CA ARG A 119 -17.82 14.70 -7.27
C ARG A 119 -17.52 13.42 -8.03
N ALA A 120 -18.07 13.26 -9.24
CA ALA A 120 -17.74 12.14 -10.12
C ALA A 120 -16.50 12.43 -10.96
N PHE A 121 -15.76 11.35 -11.20
CA PHE A 121 -14.64 11.24 -12.13
C PHE A 121 -14.94 10.09 -13.10
N SER A 122 -14.04 9.85 -14.05
CA SER A 122 -14.21 8.77 -15.03
C SER A 122 -14.15 7.37 -14.39
N ASP A 123 -13.33 7.17 -13.37
CA ASP A 123 -13.09 5.88 -12.72
C ASP A 123 -13.80 5.72 -11.37
N HIS A 124 -14.13 6.82 -10.67
CA HIS A 124 -14.68 6.79 -9.32
C HIS A 124 -15.62 7.98 -9.00
N LEU A 125 -16.28 7.93 -7.85
CA LEU A 125 -17.07 8.99 -7.25
C LEU A 125 -16.50 9.32 -5.86
N LEU A 126 -16.15 10.58 -5.61
CA LEU A 126 -15.80 11.06 -4.27
C LEU A 126 -17.05 11.49 -3.51
N VAL A 127 -17.16 11.09 -2.25
CA VAL A 127 -18.25 11.48 -1.35
C VAL A 127 -17.68 11.86 0.01
N ALA A 128 -17.97 13.07 0.48
CA ALA A 128 -17.60 13.54 1.81
C ALA A 128 -18.80 13.47 2.76
N LYS A 129 -18.62 12.79 3.90
CA LYS A 129 -19.63 12.63 4.94
C LYS A 129 -19.00 12.59 6.32
N ASP A 130 -19.51 13.41 7.24
CA ASP A 130 -19.11 13.45 8.65
C ASP A 130 -17.60 13.54 8.90
N GLY A 131 -16.90 14.27 8.01
CA GLY A 131 -15.44 14.45 8.08
C GLY A 131 -14.61 13.31 7.49
N PHE A 132 -15.24 12.33 6.86
CA PHE A 132 -14.59 11.28 6.06
C PHE A 132 -14.82 11.52 4.57
N VAL A 133 -13.84 11.14 3.76
CA VAL A 133 -13.95 11.13 2.29
C VAL A 133 -13.92 9.68 1.82
N PHE A 134 -14.89 9.30 1.00
CA PHE A 134 -15.03 7.97 0.45
C PHE A 134 -14.79 8.02 -1.06
N ARG A 135 -13.90 7.15 -1.55
CA ARG A 135 -13.68 6.91 -2.97
C ARG A 135 -14.49 5.70 -3.41
N VAL A 136 -15.63 5.97 -4.00
CA VAL A 136 -16.61 4.96 -4.41
C VAL A 136 -16.34 4.50 -5.84
N THR A 137 -16.14 3.20 -6.02
CA THR A 137 -15.88 2.57 -7.32
C THR A 137 -16.95 1.51 -7.60
N ALA A 138 -17.56 1.55 -8.77
CA ALA A 138 -18.46 0.50 -9.23
C ALA A 138 -17.68 -0.76 -9.63
N VAL A 139 -18.15 -1.93 -9.19
CA VAL A 139 -17.59 -3.24 -9.54
C VAL A 139 -18.66 -4.09 -10.24
N PRO A 140 -18.78 -4.00 -11.57
CA PRO A 140 -19.67 -4.86 -12.35
C PRO A 140 -19.13 -6.29 -12.44
N PRO A 141 -20.02 -7.30 -12.56
CA PRO A 141 -19.66 -8.71 -12.41
C PRO A 141 -18.75 -9.25 -13.52
N ASN A 142 -18.85 -8.73 -14.74
CA ASN A 142 -18.09 -9.21 -15.90
C ASN A 142 -16.75 -8.48 -16.13
N GLU A 143 -16.41 -7.44 -15.35
CA GLU A 143 -15.26 -6.58 -15.63
C GLU A 143 -13.92 -7.33 -15.56
N VAL A 144 -13.77 -8.28 -14.62
CA VAL A 144 -12.56 -9.11 -14.52
C VAL A 144 -12.34 -9.89 -15.81
N ALA A 145 -13.41 -10.51 -16.34
CA ALA A 145 -13.37 -11.32 -17.56
C ALA A 145 -13.14 -10.46 -18.80
N LEU A 146 -13.76 -9.27 -18.89
CA LEU A 146 -13.57 -8.34 -20.01
C LEU A 146 -12.16 -7.75 -20.10
N ARG A 147 -11.42 -7.71 -18.98
CA ARG A 147 -10.01 -7.28 -18.94
C ARG A 147 -9.03 -8.38 -19.39
N GLN A 148 -9.51 -9.62 -19.58
CA GLN A 148 -8.67 -10.72 -20.07
C GLN A 148 -8.42 -10.58 -21.57
N ARG A 149 -7.27 -11.06 -22.03
CA ARG A 149 -6.95 -11.08 -23.46
C ARG A 149 -7.72 -12.22 -24.10
N THR A 150 -8.47 -11.92 -25.15
CA THR A 150 -9.26 -12.91 -25.87
C THR A 150 -8.52 -13.33 -27.15
N VAL A 151 -8.37 -14.63 -27.37
CA VAL A 151 -7.79 -15.21 -28.59
C VAL A 151 -8.80 -16.19 -29.17
N VAL A 152 -9.11 -16.04 -30.46
CA VAL A 152 -9.94 -16.97 -31.21
C VAL A 152 -9.01 -18.01 -31.82
N LEU A 153 -9.14 -19.26 -31.39
CA LEU A 153 -8.39 -20.38 -31.97
C LEU A 153 -9.07 -20.86 -33.28
N PRO A 154 -8.35 -21.62 -34.12
CA PRO A 154 -8.95 -22.28 -35.28
C PRO A 154 -10.18 -23.10 -34.86
N GLY A 155 -11.30 -22.94 -35.56
CA GLY A 155 -12.58 -23.56 -35.20
C GLY A 155 -13.52 -22.68 -34.34
N GLY A 156 -13.16 -21.42 -34.08
CA GLY A 156 -14.05 -20.45 -33.42
C GLY A 156 -14.07 -20.52 -31.89
N VAL A 157 -13.21 -21.35 -31.28
CA VAL A 157 -13.08 -21.46 -29.82
C VAL A 157 -12.41 -20.20 -29.25
N ILE A 158 -13.09 -19.55 -28.32
CA ILE A 158 -12.61 -18.31 -27.68
C ILE A 158 -11.89 -18.65 -26.37
N HIS A 159 -10.57 -18.50 -26.34
CA HIS A 159 -9.78 -18.62 -25.11
C HIS A 159 -9.48 -17.25 -24.50
N ARG A 160 -9.67 -17.13 -23.17
CA ARG A 160 -9.35 -15.92 -22.41
C ARG A 160 -8.14 -16.15 -21.52
N TYR A 161 -7.16 -15.25 -21.64
CA TYR A 161 -5.90 -15.30 -20.88
C TYR A 161 -5.84 -14.14 -19.88
N PRO A 162 -5.53 -14.41 -18.60
CA PRO A 162 -5.33 -13.37 -17.59
C PRO A 162 -4.16 -12.43 -17.95
N THR A 163 -4.46 -11.14 -18.14
CA THR A 163 -3.47 -10.07 -18.34
C THR A 163 -3.00 -9.51 -17.01
N ALA A 164 -1.89 -8.75 -16.98
CA ALA A 164 -1.44 -8.06 -15.77
C ALA A 164 -2.53 -7.10 -15.22
N SER A 165 -3.22 -6.38 -16.11
CA SER A 165 -4.35 -5.51 -15.76
C SER A 165 -5.54 -6.28 -15.17
N SER A 166 -5.91 -7.42 -15.78
CA SER A 166 -6.97 -8.30 -15.26
C SER A 166 -6.63 -8.85 -13.88
N LYS A 167 -5.40 -9.35 -13.69
CA LYS A 167 -4.93 -9.88 -12.40
C LYS A 167 -4.94 -8.81 -11.31
N ALA A 168 -4.44 -7.61 -11.60
CA ALA A 168 -4.46 -6.49 -10.65
C ALA A 168 -5.89 -6.09 -10.27
N TYR A 169 -6.81 -6.04 -11.24
CA TYR A 169 -8.21 -5.72 -11.00
C TYR A 169 -8.93 -6.82 -10.20
N HIS A 170 -8.72 -8.10 -10.53
CA HIS A 170 -9.26 -9.22 -9.77
C HIS A 170 -8.79 -9.21 -8.31
N ARG A 171 -7.50 -8.92 -8.10
CA ARG A 171 -6.93 -8.78 -6.78
C ARG A 171 -7.64 -7.69 -5.96
N GLU A 172 -7.77 -6.48 -6.52
CA GLU A 172 -8.40 -5.35 -5.81
C GLU A 172 -9.89 -5.57 -5.54
N THR A 173 -10.62 -6.13 -6.52
CA THR A 173 -12.09 -6.16 -6.48
C THR A 173 -12.70 -7.45 -5.93
N VAL A 174 -11.97 -8.56 -6.00
CA VAL A 174 -12.46 -9.87 -5.56
C VAL A 174 -11.66 -10.37 -4.37
N LEU A 175 -10.32 -10.41 -4.48
CA LEU A 175 -9.50 -11.07 -3.47
C LEU A 175 -9.32 -10.26 -2.19
N ILE A 176 -9.02 -8.96 -2.29
CA ILE A 176 -8.88 -8.08 -1.11
C ILE A 176 -10.15 -8.09 -0.25
N PRO A 177 -11.38 -7.89 -0.80
CA PRO A 177 -12.60 -7.97 0.01
C PRO A 177 -12.82 -9.35 0.66
N ARG A 178 -12.45 -10.44 -0.01
CA ARG A 178 -12.55 -11.80 0.55
C ARG A 178 -11.60 -12.00 1.73
N ILE A 179 -10.33 -11.63 1.55
CA ILE A 179 -9.33 -11.70 2.63
C ILE A 179 -9.75 -10.83 3.80
N ALA A 180 -10.17 -9.58 3.54
CA ALA A 180 -10.67 -8.69 4.58
C ALA A 180 -11.78 -9.33 5.42
N SER A 181 -12.79 -9.89 4.73
CA SER A 181 -13.92 -10.55 5.39
C SER A 181 -13.49 -11.79 6.18
N ALA A 182 -12.51 -12.54 5.69
CA ALA A 182 -12.00 -13.74 6.36
C ALA A 182 -11.13 -13.41 7.58
N LEU A 183 -10.31 -12.35 7.49
CA LEU A 183 -9.56 -11.82 8.63
C LEU A 183 -10.53 -11.33 9.70
N GLU A 184 -11.54 -10.53 9.32
CA GLU A 184 -12.59 -10.07 10.24
C GLU A 184 -13.35 -11.24 10.92
N ARG A 185 -13.60 -12.34 10.19
CA ARG A 185 -14.24 -13.53 10.79
C ARG A 185 -13.33 -14.24 11.79
N SER A 186 -12.09 -14.52 11.40
CA SER A 186 -11.06 -15.13 12.26
C SER A 186 -10.90 -14.35 13.57
N VAL A 187 -10.93 -13.02 13.46
CA VAL A 187 -10.96 -12.07 14.58
C VAL A 187 -12.16 -12.28 15.49
N THR A 188 -13.38 -12.40 14.96
CA THR A 188 -14.61 -12.54 15.76
C THR A 188 -14.72 -13.86 16.53
N GLU A 189 -14.15 -14.93 16.00
CA GLU A 189 -14.13 -16.25 16.65
C GLU A 189 -13.18 -16.26 17.87
N ASN A 190 -12.19 -15.35 17.90
CA ASN A 190 -11.26 -15.20 19.01
C ASN A 190 -11.31 -13.79 19.60
N LYS A 191 -12.29 -13.52 20.48
CA LYS A 191 -12.54 -12.18 21.07
C LYS A 191 -11.31 -11.50 21.72
N ALA A 192 -10.32 -12.25 22.20
CA ALA A 192 -9.06 -11.70 22.73
C ALA A 192 -8.06 -11.26 21.63
N ALA A 193 -8.21 -11.77 20.40
CA ALA A 193 -7.37 -11.45 19.26
C ALA A 193 -7.74 -10.11 18.59
N ILE A 194 -8.98 -9.62 18.73
CA ILE A 194 -9.47 -8.41 18.03
C ILE A 194 -8.62 -7.16 18.24
N GLN A 195 -8.30 -6.84 19.48
CA GLN A 195 -7.48 -5.66 19.79
C GLN A 195 -6.01 -5.90 19.50
N THR A 196 -5.55 -7.15 19.61
CA THR A 196 -4.18 -7.56 19.32
C THR A 196 -3.88 -7.52 17.83
N GLU A 197 -4.84 -7.90 16.98
CA GLU A 197 -4.65 -8.03 15.55
C GLU A 197 -4.47 -6.65 14.90
N ALA A 198 -5.43 -5.74 15.05
CA ALA A 198 -5.36 -4.42 14.41
C ALA A 198 -4.20 -3.56 14.94
N ALA A 199 -3.99 -3.54 16.26
CA ALA A 199 -2.90 -2.75 16.85
C ALA A 199 -1.52 -3.37 16.57
N GLY A 200 -1.40 -4.69 16.55
CA GLY A 200 -0.15 -5.38 16.20
C GLY A 200 0.17 -5.26 14.71
N LEU A 201 -0.84 -5.36 13.83
CA LEU A 201 -0.68 -5.11 12.40
C LEU A 201 -0.27 -3.65 12.12
N SER A 202 -0.81 -2.70 12.87
CA SER A 202 -0.40 -1.28 12.79
C SER A 202 1.07 -1.11 13.20
N LEU A 203 1.51 -1.85 14.23
CA LEU A 203 2.88 -1.83 14.68
C LEU A 203 3.84 -2.45 13.64
N VAL A 204 3.40 -3.53 12.98
CA VAL A 204 4.13 -4.16 11.87
C VAL A 204 4.26 -3.20 10.69
N ASP A 205 3.16 -2.58 10.24
CA ASP A 205 3.21 -1.59 9.15
C ASP A 205 4.14 -0.43 9.50
N HIS A 206 4.01 0.11 10.72
CA HIS A 206 4.88 1.18 11.19
C HIS A 206 6.35 0.77 11.16
N TRP A 207 6.67 -0.44 11.63
CA TRP A 207 8.03 -0.95 11.62
C TRP A 207 8.56 -1.17 10.20
N LEU A 208 7.81 -1.85 9.32
CA LEU A 208 8.18 -2.07 7.92
C LEU A 208 8.42 -0.74 7.19
N SER A 209 7.51 0.22 7.37
CA SER A 209 7.63 1.57 6.84
C SER A 209 8.88 2.27 7.38
N SER A 210 9.14 2.16 8.69
CA SER A 210 10.33 2.77 9.32
C SER A 210 11.66 2.21 8.81
N GLN A 211 11.66 0.96 8.34
CA GLN A 211 12.83 0.22 7.86
C GLN A 211 13.03 0.26 6.34
N PHE A 212 12.29 1.13 5.62
CA PHE A 212 12.28 1.20 4.15
C PHE A 212 11.83 -0.10 3.47
N LEU A 213 10.97 -0.88 4.12
CA LEU A 213 10.44 -2.16 3.61
C LEU A 213 9.05 -2.00 2.96
N SER A 214 8.39 -0.85 3.11
CA SER A 214 7.20 -0.46 2.35
C SER A 214 7.62 0.51 1.22
N PRO A 215 7.20 0.34 -0.05
CA PRO A 215 6.18 -0.58 -0.58
C PRO A 215 6.57 -2.05 -0.91
N PRO A 216 7.83 -2.52 -0.89
CA PRO A 216 8.15 -3.92 -1.21
C PRO A 216 7.35 -4.98 -0.43
N PHE A 217 6.97 -4.68 0.80
CA PHE A 217 5.96 -5.44 1.54
C PHE A 217 4.64 -4.65 1.50
N SER A 218 3.82 -4.93 0.49
CA SER A 218 2.51 -4.26 0.38
C SER A 218 1.57 -4.62 1.55
N PRO A 219 0.58 -3.77 1.86
CA PRO A 219 -0.40 -4.02 2.91
C PRO A 219 -1.09 -5.38 2.86
N PRO A 220 -1.57 -5.87 1.70
CA PRO A 220 -2.13 -7.21 1.62
C PRO A 220 -1.11 -8.30 1.96
N LEU A 221 0.14 -8.17 1.50
CA LEU A 221 1.17 -9.19 1.72
C LEU A 221 1.56 -9.30 3.20
N PHE A 222 1.91 -8.20 3.86
CA PHE A 222 2.29 -8.29 5.28
C PHE A 222 1.10 -8.63 6.17
N SER A 223 -0.13 -8.26 5.79
CA SER A 223 -1.35 -8.65 6.52
C SER A 223 -1.57 -10.16 6.46
N LEU A 224 -1.34 -10.78 5.31
CA LEU A 224 -1.41 -12.24 5.17
C LEU A 224 -0.29 -12.94 5.96
N LEU A 225 0.94 -12.43 5.90
CA LEU A 225 2.04 -12.94 6.73
C LEU A 225 1.74 -12.81 8.22
N TYR A 226 1.14 -11.69 8.63
CA TYR A 226 0.74 -11.47 10.01
C TYR A 226 -0.42 -12.39 10.44
N ALA A 227 -1.41 -12.62 9.55
CA ALA A 227 -2.52 -13.53 9.78
C ALA A 227 -2.06 -14.98 10.02
N SER A 228 -0.94 -15.39 9.41
CA SER A 228 -0.33 -16.70 9.65
C SER A 228 0.03 -16.97 11.13
N LEU A 229 0.18 -15.91 11.95
CA LEU A 229 0.46 -16.04 13.38
C LEU A 229 -0.78 -16.46 14.19
N PHE A 230 -1.96 -16.35 13.61
CA PHE A 230 -3.25 -16.62 14.24
C PHE A 230 -3.91 -17.88 13.67
N LEU A 231 -3.62 -18.21 12.41
CA LEU A 231 -4.08 -19.43 11.77
C LEU A 231 -3.25 -20.62 12.27
N ARG A 232 -3.92 -21.67 12.71
CA ARG A 232 -3.27 -22.91 13.15
C ARG A 232 -2.79 -23.66 11.91
N PRO A 233 -1.51 -24.10 11.82
CA PRO A 233 -1.13 -25.09 10.83
C PRO A 233 -1.72 -26.43 11.27
N SER A 234 -2.89 -26.80 10.73
CA SER A 234 -3.62 -28.01 11.11
C SER A 234 -2.86 -29.31 10.83
N HIS A 235 -1.91 -29.30 9.89
CA HIS A 235 -1.27 -30.51 9.34
C HIS A 235 0.20 -30.72 9.74
N LYS A 236 0.83 -29.77 10.44
CA LYS A 236 2.25 -29.90 10.81
C LYS A 236 2.39 -30.56 12.17
N GLU A 237 2.37 -31.88 12.20
CA GLU A 237 2.78 -32.67 13.37
C GLU A 237 4.17 -32.20 13.83
N GLY A 238 4.28 -31.79 15.10
CA GLY A 238 5.51 -31.26 15.68
C GLY A 238 5.77 -29.75 15.50
N ALA A 239 4.93 -29.02 14.75
CA ALA A 239 4.96 -27.56 14.84
C ALA A 239 4.51 -27.15 16.24
N VAL A 240 5.33 -26.34 16.93
CA VAL A 240 5.00 -25.90 18.28
C VAL A 240 3.64 -25.19 18.25
N ASN A 241 2.64 -25.81 18.87
CA ASN A 241 1.29 -25.30 19.05
C ASN A 241 1.32 -24.07 19.96
N HIS A 242 1.85 -22.96 19.45
CA HIS A 242 1.85 -21.71 20.17
C HIS A 242 0.42 -21.15 20.14
N PRO A 243 -0.18 -20.84 21.30
CA PRO A 243 -1.46 -20.15 21.33
C PRO A 243 -1.33 -18.84 20.56
N PRO A 244 -2.40 -18.34 19.90
CA PRO A 244 -2.36 -17.09 19.17
C PRO A 244 -1.82 -15.95 20.05
N PRO A 245 -1.12 -14.96 19.49
CA PRO A 245 -0.51 -13.91 20.30
C PRO A 245 -1.59 -13.12 21.05
N GLY A 246 -1.43 -13.01 22.37
CA GLY A 246 -2.40 -12.35 23.26
C GLY A 246 -2.19 -10.85 23.48
N SER A 247 -1.18 -10.25 22.85
CA SER A 247 -0.94 -8.80 22.90
C SER A 247 -0.26 -8.26 21.64
N PRO A 248 -0.45 -6.98 21.26
CA PRO A 248 0.20 -6.38 20.09
C PRO A 248 1.73 -6.50 20.08
N PRO A 249 2.46 -6.27 21.20
CA PRO A 249 3.92 -6.45 21.22
C PRO A 249 4.34 -7.91 21.02
N ALA A 250 3.58 -8.87 21.57
CA ALA A 250 3.85 -10.28 21.38
C ALA A 250 3.63 -10.70 19.91
N ALA A 251 2.56 -10.22 19.28
CA ALA A 251 2.30 -10.46 17.86
C ALA A 251 3.40 -9.86 16.97
N PHE A 252 3.83 -8.63 17.26
CA PHE A 252 4.94 -7.98 16.57
C PHE A 252 6.26 -8.76 16.73
N PHE A 253 6.60 -9.21 17.94
CA PHE A 253 7.79 -10.01 18.16
C PHE A 253 7.75 -11.34 17.38
N ARG A 254 6.60 -12.01 17.37
CA ARG A 254 6.40 -13.24 16.59
C ARG A 254 6.48 -12.99 15.08
N PHE A 255 5.99 -11.85 14.61
CA PHE A 255 6.15 -11.44 13.21
C PHE A 255 7.62 -11.28 12.82
N LEU A 256 8.43 -10.61 13.68
CA LEU A 256 9.88 -10.53 13.46
C LEU A 256 10.52 -11.92 13.46
N HIS A 257 10.08 -12.80 14.36
CA HIS A 257 10.56 -14.17 14.44
C HIS A 257 10.24 -14.97 13.17
N LEU A 258 9.03 -14.82 12.63
CA LEU A 258 8.60 -15.41 11.36
C LEU A 258 9.53 -14.96 10.23
N LEU A 259 9.75 -13.64 10.08
CA LEU A 259 10.63 -13.14 9.02
C LEU A 259 12.06 -13.68 9.12
N GLN A 260 12.64 -13.75 10.33
CA GLN A 260 14.01 -14.22 10.47
C GLN A 260 14.19 -15.74 10.34
N ALA A 261 13.20 -16.53 10.77
CA ALA A 261 13.33 -17.97 10.93
C ALA A 261 12.84 -18.74 9.71
N THR A 262 11.90 -18.19 8.95
CA THR A 262 11.36 -18.83 7.75
C THR A 262 12.38 -18.82 6.62
N ASP A 263 12.69 -19.99 6.08
CA ASP A 263 13.38 -20.11 4.80
C ASP A 263 12.38 -20.00 3.64
N PHE A 264 12.14 -18.77 3.18
CA PHE A 264 11.26 -18.50 2.04
C PHE A 264 11.77 -19.09 0.71
N HIS A 265 13.02 -19.58 0.65
CA HIS A 265 13.52 -20.26 -0.54
C HIS A 265 12.94 -21.66 -0.70
N GLN A 266 12.70 -22.36 0.42
CA GLN A 266 12.29 -23.77 0.44
C GLN A 266 10.89 -23.99 1.00
N THR A 267 10.36 -23.05 1.78
CA THR A 267 9.07 -23.23 2.47
C THR A 267 7.99 -22.31 1.89
N PRO A 268 6.92 -22.85 1.26
CA PRO A 268 5.75 -22.06 0.95
C PRO A 268 4.94 -21.76 2.22
N ILE A 269 4.21 -20.65 2.21
CA ILE A 269 3.27 -20.28 3.28
C ILE A 269 1.85 -20.54 2.77
N ILE A 270 1.10 -21.41 3.45
CA ILE A 270 -0.28 -21.73 3.11
C ILE A 270 -1.17 -21.21 4.23
N LEU A 271 -2.14 -20.37 3.89
CA LEU A 271 -3.10 -19.78 4.82
C LEU A 271 -4.48 -20.34 4.52
N ASN A 272 -4.91 -21.34 5.30
CA ASN A 272 -6.25 -21.90 5.17
C ASN A 272 -7.26 -21.06 5.95
N PHE A 273 -7.96 -20.17 5.27
CA PHE A 273 -8.99 -19.34 5.90
C PHE A 273 -10.31 -20.11 5.99
N ASN A 274 -10.96 -20.04 7.16
CA ASN A 274 -12.26 -20.68 7.43
C ASN A 274 -12.31 -22.20 7.16
N ASP A 275 -11.16 -22.88 7.22
CA ASP A 275 -11.03 -24.30 6.88
C ASP A 275 -11.64 -24.65 5.50
N GLU A 276 -11.54 -23.72 4.53
CA GLU A 276 -12.06 -23.92 3.15
C GLU A 276 -11.30 -25.03 2.40
N LEU A 277 -10.04 -25.28 2.75
CA LEU A 277 -9.29 -26.45 2.29
C LEU A 277 -9.38 -27.56 3.34
N THR A 278 -9.64 -28.79 2.89
CA THR A 278 -9.50 -29.99 3.72
C THR A 278 -8.02 -30.21 4.07
N GLU A 279 -7.74 -31.02 5.10
CA GLU A 279 -6.36 -31.35 5.48
C GLU A 279 -5.58 -31.98 4.31
N ASP A 280 -6.19 -32.95 3.61
CA ASP A 280 -5.64 -33.54 2.39
C ASP A 280 -5.40 -32.48 1.30
N GLY A 281 -6.35 -31.55 1.10
CA GLY A 281 -6.21 -30.48 0.12
C GLY A 281 -5.08 -29.51 0.44
N VAL A 282 -4.76 -29.30 1.72
CA VAL A 282 -3.60 -28.51 2.13
C VAL A 282 -2.29 -29.25 1.81
N LEU A 283 -2.22 -30.56 2.08
CA LEU A 283 -1.06 -31.39 1.77
C LEU A 283 -0.80 -31.46 0.26
N ASP A 284 -1.84 -31.67 -0.55
CA ASP A 284 -1.77 -31.68 -2.01
C ASP A 284 -1.26 -30.34 -2.56
N LEU A 285 -1.76 -29.23 -2.00
CA LEU A 285 -1.33 -27.90 -2.36
C LEU A 285 0.13 -27.65 -1.98
N GLU A 286 0.56 -28.09 -0.78
CA GLU A 286 1.96 -27.97 -0.33
C GLU A 286 2.89 -28.76 -1.26
N ALA A 287 2.55 -30.01 -1.58
CA ALA A 287 3.32 -30.86 -2.48
C ALA A 287 3.43 -30.24 -3.90
N ALA A 288 2.34 -29.71 -4.42
CA ALA A 288 2.34 -29.02 -5.71
C ALA A 288 3.21 -27.76 -5.72
N LEU A 289 3.18 -26.96 -4.65
CA LEU A 289 4.02 -25.77 -4.51
C LEU A 289 5.49 -26.12 -4.34
N LEU A 290 5.82 -27.11 -3.51
CA LEU A 290 7.20 -27.61 -3.35
C LEU A 290 7.77 -28.11 -4.67
N THR A 291 6.98 -28.86 -5.44
CA THR A 291 7.38 -29.33 -6.77
C THR A 291 7.70 -28.17 -7.72
N LYS A 292 6.88 -27.11 -7.72
CA LYS A 292 7.14 -25.87 -8.48
C LYS A 292 8.39 -25.12 -7.99
N MET A 293 8.61 -25.09 -6.67
CA MET A 293 9.78 -24.45 -6.08
C MET A 293 11.08 -25.17 -6.44
N THR A 294 11.08 -26.50 -6.53
CA THR A 294 12.24 -27.30 -6.93
C THR A 294 12.51 -27.22 -8.43
N SER A 295 11.46 -27.31 -9.26
CA SER A 295 11.61 -27.35 -10.74
C SER A 295 11.79 -25.98 -11.39
N GLY A 296 11.31 -24.90 -10.77
CA GLY A 296 11.16 -23.59 -11.44
C GLY A 296 11.30 -22.36 -10.55
N ARG A 297 12.20 -22.38 -9.55
CA ARG A 297 12.33 -21.30 -8.54
C ARG A 297 12.49 -19.90 -9.11
N THR A 298 13.22 -19.75 -10.21
CA THR A 298 13.53 -18.46 -10.84
C THR A 298 12.28 -17.75 -11.39
N SER A 299 11.23 -18.50 -11.71
CA SER A 299 9.95 -17.96 -12.19
C SER A 299 9.01 -17.52 -11.06
N LEU A 300 9.30 -17.93 -9.83
CA LEU A 300 8.46 -17.70 -8.66
C LEU A 300 8.91 -16.47 -7.86
N PRO A 301 7.97 -15.79 -7.18
CA PRO A 301 8.32 -14.70 -6.28
C PRO A 301 9.18 -15.18 -5.09
N PRO A 302 9.96 -14.28 -4.46
CA PRO A 302 10.78 -14.64 -3.29
C PRO A 302 9.97 -15.22 -2.13
N ILE A 303 8.75 -14.74 -1.90
CA ILE A 303 7.81 -15.31 -0.94
C ILE A 303 6.74 -16.06 -1.73
N VAL A 304 6.55 -17.36 -1.50
CA VAL A 304 5.45 -18.12 -2.08
C VAL A 304 4.35 -18.21 -1.02
N LEU A 305 3.21 -17.55 -1.25
CA LEU A 305 2.11 -17.45 -0.28
C LEU A 305 0.79 -17.81 -0.96
N ALA A 306 0.18 -18.91 -0.53
CA ALA A 306 -1.06 -19.43 -1.07
C ALA A 306 -2.22 -19.31 -0.08
N THR A 307 -3.42 -19.21 -0.62
CA THR A 307 -4.71 -19.16 0.09
C THR A 307 -5.72 -20.03 -0.67
N PRO A 308 -6.89 -20.41 -0.10
CA PRO A 308 -7.93 -21.12 -0.83
C PRO A 308 -8.37 -20.41 -2.13
N TRP A 309 -8.26 -19.07 -2.18
CA TRP A 309 -8.61 -18.26 -3.34
C TRP A 309 -7.42 -17.95 -4.27
N ASP A 310 -6.21 -18.35 -3.89
CA ASP A 310 -4.98 -18.23 -4.69
C ASP A 310 -4.07 -19.44 -4.41
N THR A 311 -4.26 -20.51 -5.18
CA THR A 311 -3.43 -21.72 -5.13
C THR A 311 -2.12 -21.57 -5.90
N SER A 312 -1.92 -20.47 -6.63
CA SER A 312 -0.71 -20.25 -7.43
C SER A 312 0.47 -19.77 -6.58
N GLY A 313 0.18 -19.15 -5.43
CA GLY A 313 1.20 -18.73 -4.46
C GLY A 313 1.90 -17.41 -4.81
N ASP A 314 1.38 -16.67 -5.78
CA ASP A 314 2.14 -15.61 -6.45
C ASP A 314 1.40 -14.27 -6.64
N VAL A 315 0.11 -14.19 -6.30
CA VAL A 315 -0.71 -13.00 -6.52
C VAL A 315 -0.29 -11.83 -5.63
N TRP A 316 0.22 -12.14 -4.43
CA TRP A 316 0.55 -11.15 -3.40
C TRP A 316 2.02 -10.76 -3.33
N SER A 317 2.90 -11.60 -3.89
CA SER A 317 4.34 -11.57 -3.60
C SER A 317 5.23 -11.31 -4.81
N ARG A 318 4.66 -11.16 -6.01
CA ARG A 318 5.41 -10.70 -7.19
C ARG A 318 5.76 -9.22 -7.09
N SER A 319 6.92 -8.84 -7.64
CA SER A 319 7.41 -7.44 -7.65
C SER A 319 6.39 -6.46 -8.23
N GLY A 320 5.79 -6.78 -9.40
CA GLY A 320 4.73 -5.96 -10.01
C GLY A 320 3.39 -5.98 -9.26
N ALA A 321 3.25 -6.85 -8.26
CA ALA A 321 2.10 -6.95 -7.37
C ALA A 321 2.39 -6.34 -5.98
N GLY A 322 3.53 -5.67 -5.77
CA GLY A 322 3.89 -5.11 -4.45
C GLY A 322 4.48 -6.14 -3.49
N GLY A 323 5.13 -7.17 -4.03
CA GLY A 323 5.97 -8.09 -3.27
C GLY A 323 7.46 -7.76 -3.36
N PRO A 324 8.29 -8.27 -2.44
CA PRO A 324 9.68 -7.86 -2.32
C PRO A 324 10.54 -8.51 -3.39
N SER A 325 11.63 -7.84 -3.80
CA SER A 325 12.73 -8.50 -4.49
C SER A 325 13.49 -9.41 -3.52
N LYS A 326 14.29 -10.35 -4.04
CA LYS A 326 15.15 -11.21 -3.21
C LYS A 326 16.06 -10.38 -2.27
N MET A 327 16.59 -9.27 -2.78
CA MET A 327 17.41 -8.34 -1.99
C MET A 327 16.60 -7.68 -0.86
N MET A 328 15.37 -7.23 -1.14
CA MET A 328 14.50 -6.62 -0.12
C MET A 328 14.05 -7.63 0.93
N LEU A 329 13.80 -8.89 0.53
CA LEU A 329 13.51 -9.97 1.47
C LEU A 329 14.73 -10.25 2.37
N ASN A 330 15.91 -10.43 1.80
CA ASN A 330 17.15 -10.63 2.56
C ASN A 330 17.41 -9.48 3.55
N ARG A 331 17.16 -8.24 3.12
CA ARG A 331 17.22 -7.05 4.00
C ARG A 331 16.21 -7.17 5.14
N ALA A 332 14.95 -7.51 4.85
CA ALA A 332 13.92 -7.71 5.87
C ALA A 332 14.32 -8.79 6.89
N GLN A 333 14.87 -9.92 6.44
CA GLN A 333 15.37 -10.97 7.34
C GLN A 333 16.56 -10.50 8.18
N ALA A 334 17.52 -9.77 7.59
CA ALA A 334 18.67 -9.23 8.31
C ALA A 334 18.27 -8.21 9.40
N VAL A 335 17.37 -7.27 9.06
CA VAL A 335 16.85 -6.27 10.01
C VAL A 335 16.00 -6.94 11.09
N SER A 336 15.21 -7.95 10.75
CA SER A 336 14.45 -8.75 11.73
C SER A 336 15.36 -9.49 12.71
N ARG A 337 16.44 -10.12 12.22
CA ARG A 337 17.45 -10.76 13.08
C ARG A 337 18.10 -9.78 14.04
N ALA A 338 18.47 -8.60 13.57
CA ALA A 338 19.03 -7.55 14.41
C ALA A 338 18.03 -7.07 15.48
N ALA A 339 16.76 -6.90 15.11
CA ALA A 339 15.69 -6.50 16.01
C ALA A 339 15.44 -7.55 17.11
N VAL A 340 15.35 -8.84 16.75
CA VAL A 340 15.15 -9.93 17.72
C VAL A 340 16.34 -10.05 18.68
N ARG A 341 17.58 -9.98 18.17
CA ARG A 341 18.78 -9.98 19.02
C ARG A 341 18.80 -8.80 19.99
N SER A 342 18.41 -7.61 19.53
CA SER A 342 18.34 -6.42 20.38
C SER A 342 17.30 -6.54 21.51
N LEU A 343 16.19 -7.23 21.24
CA LEU A 343 15.13 -7.50 22.21
C LEU A 343 15.49 -8.62 23.20
N ALA A 344 16.29 -9.60 22.79
CA ALA A 344 16.67 -10.74 23.63
C ALA A 344 17.78 -10.41 24.65
N ALA A 345 18.68 -9.47 24.34
CA ALA A 345 19.93 -9.31 25.09
C ALA A 345 19.81 -8.60 26.46
N VAL A 346 18.77 -7.80 26.72
CA VAL A 346 18.67 -6.91 27.91
C VAL A 346 17.20 -6.50 28.12
N PRO A 347 16.71 -6.19 29.36
CA PRO A 347 15.36 -5.67 29.57
C PRO A 347 15.02 -4.48 28.65
N PRO A 348 13.76 -4.38 28.19
CA PRO A 348 13.32 -3.34 27.27
C PRO A 348 13.37 -1.97 27.94
N SER A 349 14.19 -1.06 27.42
CA SER A 349 14.14 0.37 27.75
C SER A 349 13.41 1.13 26.66
N THR A 350 12.71 2.21 27.01
CA THR A 350 11.97 3.04 26.04
C THR A 350 12.85 3.52 24.89
N LYS A 351 14.11 3.91 25.19
CA LYS A 351 15.07 4.35 24.16
C LYS A 351 15.40 3.23 23.17
N ARG A 352 15.57 1.99 23.65
CA ARG A 352 15.89 0.83 22.79
C ARG A 352 14.68 0.39 21.97
N THR A 353 13.47 0.39 22.56
CA THR A 353 12.24 0.10 21.80
C THR A 353 12.07 1.09 20.65
N LEU A 354 12.33 2.38 20.88
CA LEU A 354 12.29 3.39 19.81
C LEU A 354 13.39 3.21 18.76
N ALA A 355 14.53 2.64 19.12
CA ALA A 355 15.62 2.37 18.17
C ALA A 355 15.23 1.29 17.13
N LEU A 356 14.33 0.36 17.47
CA LEU A 356 13.81 -0.64 16.53
C LEU A 356 13.07 -0.03 15.34
N PHE A 357 12.53 1.19 15.51
CA PHE A 357 11.80 1.96 14.50
C PHE A 357 12.68 3.01 13.80
N ARG A 358 14.01 2.88 13.94
CA ARG A 358 14.97 3.73 13.23
C ARG A 358 15.74 2.86 12.25
N ALA A 359 15.60 3.16 10.96
CA ALA A 359 16.43 2.55 9.94
C ALA A 359 17.87 3.05 10.04
N ASP A 360 18.79 2.14 9.76
CA ASP A 360 20.16 2.52 9.46
C ASP A 360 20.22 3.17 8.06
N LEU A 361 20.70 4.40 8.03
CA LEU A 361 20.91 5.18 6.81
C LEU A 361 22.34 5.03 6.28
N SER A 362 23.23 4.30 7.00
CA SER A 362 24.61 4.01 6.59
C SER A 362 24.76 3.52 5.14
N PRO A 363 23.92 2.58 4.62
CA PRO A 363 24.19 1.94 3.34
C PRO A 363 23.79 2.77 2.12
N TYR A 364 22.98 3.83 2.28
CA TYR A 364 22.46 4.64 1.19
C TYR A 364 23.43 5.74 0.78
N ASP A 365 23.58 5.96 -0.53
CA ASP A 365 24.50 6.95 -1.10
C ASP A 365 23.93 8.36 -1.02
N LEU A 366 22.60 8.48 -1.07
CA LEU A 366 21.89 9.76 -1.04
C LEU A 366 20.62 9.64 -0.18
N VAL A 367 20.41 10.61 0.72
CA VAL A 367 19.23 10.66 1.59
C VAL A 367 18.58 12.05 1.49
N LEU A 368 17.33 12.08 1.05
CA LEU A 368 16.52 13.28 0.88
C LEU A 368 15.49 13.38 1.99
N HIS A 369 15.49 14.48 2.73
CA HIS A 369 14.46 14.80 3.71
C HIS A 369 13.43 15.73 3.06
N VAL A 370 12.18 15.26 2.99
CA VAL A 370 11.08 15.95 2.32
C VAL A 370 10.16 16.61 3.35
N GLY A 371 9.85 17.88 3.12
CA GLY A 371 8.97 18.70 3.95
C GLY A 371 7.61 18.94 3.32
N LEU A 372 6.56 18.39 3.90
CA LEU A 372 5.19 18.48 3.37
C LEU A 372 4.45 19.78 3.74
N THR A 373 4.95 20.53 4.73
CA THR A 373 4.24 21.68 5.32
C THR A 373 4.20 22.91 4.43
N THR A 374 5.13 23.07 3.49
CA THR A 374 5.26 24.27 2.64
C THR A 374 4.31 24.27 1.43
N LEU A 375 3.90 23.09 0.96
CA LEU A 375 3.16 22.95 -0.31
C LEU A 375 1.66 22.81 -0.12
N CYS A 376 1.23 22.10 0.92
CA CYS A 376 -0.20 21.95 1.22
C CYS A 376 -0.86 23.32 1.43
N SER A 377 -0.18 24.22 2.13
CA SER A 377 -0.67 25.59 2.35
C SER A 377 -0.69 26.44 1.08
N SER A 378 0.22 26.21 0.12
CA SER A 378 0.33 27.00 -1.10
C SER A 378 -0.65 26.52 -2.18
N ALA A 379 -0.77 25.20 -2.38
CA ALA A 379 -1.73 24.59 -3.29
C ALA A 379 -3.18 24.84 -2.85
N MET A 380 -3.46 24.78 -1.54
CA MET A 380 -4.80 25.09 -1.00
C MET A 380 -5.17 26.57 -1.18
N ARG A 381 -4.22 27.51 -1.05
CA ARG A 381 -4.46 28.93 -1.34
C ARG A 381 -4.81 29.16 -2.81
N GLU A 382 -4.14 28.46 -3.72
CA GLU A 382 -4.42 28.59 -5.16
C GLU A 382 -5.78 27.99 -5.55
N LEU A 383 -6.13 26.82 -5.00
CA LEU A 383 -7.45 26.22 -5.19
C LEU A 383 -8.59 27.13 -4.69
N GLN A 384 -8.36 27.84 -3.56
CA GLN A 384 -9.30 28.84 -3.05
C GLN A 384 -9.40 30.06 -3.95
N ARG A 385 -8.28 30.54 -4.52
CA ARG A 385 -8.28 31.65 -5.50
C ARG A 385 -9.05 31.32 -6.77
N GLN A 386 -9.00 30.06 -7.23
CA GLN A 386 -9.64 29.64 -8.47
C GLN A 386 -11.14 29.31 -8.34
N HIS A 387 -11.75 29.48 -7.16
CA HIS A 387 -13.19 29.24 -6.94
C HIS A 387 -13.71 27.88 -7.44
N ILE A 388 -12.89 26.82 -7.38
CA ILE A 388 -13.31 25.47 -7.77
C ILE A 388 -14.28 24.93 -6.69
N SER A 389 -15.57 25.19 -6.86
CA SER A 389 -16.59 25.21 -5.80
C SER A 389 -17.28 23.87 -5.49
N GLN A 390 -16.91 22.75 -6.12
CA GLN A 390 -17.66 21.49 -5.96
C GLN A 390 -17.07 20.51 -4.93
N PHE A 391 -15.77 20.57 -4.62
CA PHE A 391 -15.15 19.70 -3.63
C PHE A 391 -13.97 20.41 -2.94
N PRO A 392 -14.07 20.76 -1.64
CA PRO A 392 -13.14 21.70 -0.99
C PRO A 392 -11.86 21.04 -0.44
N PHE A 393 -11.53 19.82 -0.89
CA PHE A 393 -10.41 19.03 -0.37
C PHE A 393 -9.50 18.54 -1.49
N LEU A 394 -8.19 18.59 -1.25
CA LEU A 394 -7.21 17.82 -2.01
C LEU A 394 -7.24 16.38 -1.49
N VAL A 395 -7.62 15.42 -2.33
CA VAL A 395 -7.85 14.02 -1.93
C VAL A 395 -6.81 13.12 -2.57
N ASP A 396 -6.21 12.23 -1.77
CA ASP A 396 -5.22 11.23 -2.22
C ASP A 396 -4.00 11.82 -2.95
N VAL A 397 -3.65 13.09 -2.68
CA VAL A 397 -2.45 13.72 -3.22
C VAL A 397 -1.43 13.84 -2.11
N ASP A 398 -0.36 13.05 -2.19
CA ASP A 398 0.83 13.25 -1.36
C ASP A 398 1.99 13.66 -2.27
N PRO A 399 2.38 14.95 -2.28
CA PRO A 399 3.49 15.43 -3.10
C PRO A 399 4.81 14.70 -2.86
N ALA A 400 5.03 14.13 -1.66
CA ALA A 400 6.23 13.35 -1.38
C ALA A 400 6.17 11.94 -1.97
N GLU A 401 4.97 11.35 -2.07
CA GLU A 401 4.74 10.09 -2.80
C GLU A 401 4.89 10.30 -4.30
N GLU A 402 4.33 11.38 -4.86
CA GLU A 402 4.50 11.72 -6.28
C GLU A 402 5.98 11.92 -6.66
N LEU A 403 6.73 12.66 -5.82
CA LEU A 403 8.17 12.82 -5.98
C LEU A 403 8.88 11.46 -5.92
N PHE A 404 8.52 10.61 -4.97
CA PHE A 404 9.11 9.27 -4.85
C PHE A 404 8.83 8.41 -6.08
N ASP A 405 7.59 8.33 -6.54
CA ASP A 405 7.19 7.54 -7.70
C ASP A 405 7.88 8.03 -8.97
N PHE A 406 7.97 9.35 -9.14
CA PHE A 406 8.69 9.96 -10.25
C PHE A 406 10.19 9.63 -10.21
N LEU A 407 10.84 9.77 -9.05
CA LEU A 407 12.27 9.43 -8.90
C LEU A 407 12.50 7.94 -9.12
N LYS A 408 11.64 7.08 -8.57
CA LYS A 408 11.71 5.63 -8.72
C LYS A 408 11.56 5.20 -10.18
N ALA A 409 10.62 5.79 -10.92
CA ALA A 409 10.42 5.50 -12.33
C ALA A 409 11.59 6.00 -13.19
N THR A 410 12.08 7.21 -12.90
CA THR A 410 13.15 7.84 -13.69
C THR A 410 14.52 7.19 -13.45
N LEU A 411 14.82 6.83 -12.20
CA LEU A 411 16.11 6.28 -11.80
C LEU A 411 16.14 4.75 -11.76
N VAL A 412 15.08 4.07 -12.24
CA VAL A 412 14.91 2.62 -12.11
C VAL A 412 16.12 1.84 -12.62
N ASP A 413 16.77 2.30 -13.69
CA ASP A 413 17.90 1.60 -14.33
C ASP A 413 19.24 1.80 -13.61
N VAL A 414 19.35 2.86 -12.80
CA VAL A 414 20.63 3.36 -12.26
C VAL A 414 20.68 3.35 -10.74
N ALA A 415 19.54 3.37 -10.07
CA ALA A 415 19.47 3.38 -8.62
C ALA A 415 18.29 2.55 -8.09
N MET A 416 18.43 2.09 -6.85
CA MET A 416 17.29 1.69 -6.04
C MET A 416 16.83 2.90 -5.23
N VAL A 417 15.57 3.26 -5.41
CA VAL A 417 14.91 4.35 -4.67
C VAL A 417 13.95 3.72 -3.67
N LEU A 418 14.15 4.01 -2.39
CA LEU A 418 13.28 3.58 -1.28
C LEU A 418 12.75 4.81 -0.54
N ARG A 419 11.61 4.65 0.12
CA ARG A 419 11.05 5.69 0.98
C ARG A 419 10.74 5.17 2.37
N ARG A 420 10.73 6.09 3.31
CA ARG A 420 10.17 5.93 4.64
C ARG A 420 8.99 6.89 4.74
N SER A 421 7.78 6.33 4.72
CA SER A 421 6.55 7.12 4.91
C SER A 421 6.49 7.73 6.30
N ARG A 422 5.70 8.78 6.42
CA ARG A 422 5.37 9.37 7.72
C ARG A 422 4.44 8.43 8.46
N ALA A 423 4.90 7.89 9.58
CA ALA A 423 4.02 7.18 10.48
C ALA A 423 2.97 8.15 11.05
N THR A 424 1.70 7.95 10.70
CA THR A 424 0.58 8.78 11.18
C THR A 424 0.28 8.57 12.68
N PHE A 425 0.96 7.60 13.32
CA PHE A 425 0.63 7.12 14.66
C PHE A 425 0.92 8.12 15.80
N THR A 426 1.95 8.98 15.69
CA THR A 426 2.43 9.76 16.85
C THR A 426 1.81 11.16 16.97
N GLY A 427 1.05 11.65 15.98
CA GLY A 427 0.25 12.87 16.07
C GLY A 427 1.02 14.17 16.41
N LYS A 428 2.35 14.11 16.51
CA LYS A 428 3.23 15.26 16.70
C LYS A 428 4.27 15.23 15.60
N SER A 429 4.33 16.33 14.84
CA SER A 429 5.53 16.67 14.08
C SER A 429 6.63 17.04 15.08
N SER A 430 7.22 16.06 15.77
CA SER A 430 8.61 16.24 16.15
C SER A 430 9.39 16.33 14.85
N SER A 431 10.28 17.30 14.75
CA SER A 431 11.17 17.57 13.60
C SER A 431 11.97 16.36 13.10
N SER A 432 11.95 15.22 13.80
CA SER A 432 12.62 13.96 13.46
C SER A 432 11.83 12.99 12.56
N GLU A 433 10.53 13.24 12.31
CA GLU A 433 9.68 12.37 11.49
C GLU A 433 9.37 12.98 10.11
N SER A 434 10.42 13.49 9.44
CA SER A 434 10.32 13.87 8.03
C SER A 434 10.13 12.64 7.16
N TYR A 435 9.40 12.79 6.05
CA TYR A 435 9.40 11.81 4.97
C TYR A 435 10.82 11.74 4.41
N VAL A 436 11.34 10.53 4.20
CA VAL A 436 12.72 10.34 3.74
C VAL A 436 12.73 9.48 2.49
N ILE A 437 13.41 9.96 1.45
CA ILE A 437 13.72 9.18 0.25
C ILE A 437 15.19 8.81 0.33
N ALA A 438 15.49 7.52 0.29
CA ALA A 438 16.85 7.00 0.32
C ALA A 438 17.17 6.36 -1.03
N ILE A 439 18.30 6.74 -1.61
CA ILE A 439 18.75 6.34 -2.94
C ILE A 439 20.08 5.60 -2.80
N MET A 440 20.16 4.45 -3.44
CA MET A 440 21.36 3.62 -3.51
C MET A 440 21.68 3.33 -4.97
N TRP A 441 22.86 3.74 -5.42
CA TRP A 441 23.33 3.52 -6.78
C TRP A 441 23.55 2.03 -7.03
N ARG A 442 23.23 1.59 -8.25
CA ARG A 442 23.65 0.25 -8.67
C ARG A 442 25.17 0.25 -8.90
N PRO A 443 25.88 -0.84 -8.58
CA PRO A 443 27.33 -0.91 -8.75
C PRO A 443 27.80 -0.50 -10.16
N ASP A 444 27.05 -0.89 -11.19
CA ASP A 444 27.39 -0.64 -12.59
C ASP A 444 26.74 0.64 -13.19
N ALA A 445 26.12 1.48 -12.36
CA ALA A 445 25.31 2.60 -12.84
C ALA A 445 26.11 3.66 -13.60
N PHE A 446 27.37 3.88 -13.20
CA PHE A 446 28.23 4.96 -13.71
C PHE A 446 29.42 4.46 -14.54
N THR A 447 29.53 3.15 -14.76
CA THR A 447 30.64 2.56 -15.53
C THR A 447 30.35 2.50 -17.03
N ARG A 448 29.06 2.53 -17.42
CA ARG A 448 28.64 2.43 -18.81
C ARG A 448 28.77 3.77 -19.55
N ARG A 449 29.34 3.72 -20.75
CA ARG A 449 29.38 4.82 -21.71
C ARG A 449 28.52 4.46 -22.91
N PHE A 450 27.82 5.44 -23.46
CA PHE A 450 26.97 5.24 -24.64
C PHE A 450 27.45 6.14 -25.78
N PRO A 451 27.57 5.65 -27.01
CA PRO A 451 27.92 6.49 -28.15
C PRO A 451 26.86 7.57 -28.35
N TYR A 452 27.29 8.81 -28.54
CA TYR A 452 26.36 9.92 -28.74
C TYR A 452 25.74 9.83 -30.14
N ASN A 453 24.40 9.86 -30.21
CA ASN A 453 23.67 9.92 -31.48
C ASN A 453 23.00 11.29 -31.60
N SER A 454 23.47 12.10 -32.56
CA SER A 454 22.96 13.46 -32.83
C SER A 454 21.50 13.50 -33.30
N LYS A 455 20.91 12.36 -33.71
CA LYS A 455 19.50 12.27 -34.15
C LYS A 455 18.50 12.23 -32.99
N THR A 456 18.94 11.93 -31.77
CA THR A 456 18.13 11.96 -30.55
C THR A 456 18.58 13.14 -29.70
N SER A 457 18.00 14.32 -29.94
CA SER A 457 18.39 15.60 -29.31
C SER A 457 18.10 15.71 -27.81
N THR A 458 17.38 14.75 -27.22
CA THR A 458 17.10 14.72 -25.78
C THR A 458 18.12 13.88 -25.04
N LEU A 459 19.14 14.53 -24.46
CA LEU A 459 19.93 13.95 -23.38
C LEU A 459 19.00 13.72 -22.17
N ARG A 460 18.97 12.49 -21.65
CA ARG A 460 18.24 12.19 -20.42
C ARG A 460 18.89 12.93 -19.24
N PRO A 461 18.12 13.27 -18.19
CA PRO A 461 18.68 13.87 -16.98
C PRO A 461 19.86 13.05 -16.44
N GLY A 462 20.95 13.73 -16.09
CA GLY A 462 22.15 13.09 -15.54
C GLY A 462 23.20 12.65 -16.55
N PHE A 463 22.94 12.72 -17.86
CA PHE A 463 23.95 12.41 -18.88
C PHE A 463 24.78 13.64 -19.23
N ILE A 464 26.10 13.46 -19.27
CA ILE A 464 27.08 14.47 -19.69
C ILE A 464 27.73 13.98 -20.99
N LEU A 465 28.00 14.93 -21.90
CA LEU A 465 28.77 14.71 -23.11
C LEU A 465 30.27 14.74 -22.78
N GLU A 466 30.99 13.73 -23.23
CA GLU A 466 32.44 13.69 -23.19
C GLU A 466 32.99 13.28 -24.55
N GLU A 467 34.03 13.97 -24.97
CA GLU A 467 34.81 13.64 -26.16
C GLU A 467 35.94 12.70 -25.77
N LEU A 468 35.97 11.52 -26.40
CA LEU A 468 37.02 10.51 -26.23
C LEU A 468 37.48 10.08 -27.62
N ASP A 469 38.79 10.17 -27.89
CA ASP A 469 39.40 9.76 -29.15
C ASP A 469 38.71 10.36 -30.42
N GLY A 470 38.33 11.64 -30.34
CA GLY A 470 37.66 12.35 -31.45
C GLY A 470 36.21 11.90 -31.72
N LYS A 471 35.62 11.10 -30.83
CA LYS A 471 34.21 10.68 -30.89
C LYS A 471 33.46 11.13 -29.65
N TRP A 472 32.27 11.69 -29.87
CA TRP A 472 31.37 12.07 -28.80
C TRP A 472 30.74 10.84 -28.15
N SER A 473 30.86 10.77 -26.83
CA SER A 473 30.22 9.78 -25.99
C SER A 473 29.39 10.46 -24.91
N THR A 474 28.45 9.72 -24.34
CA THR A 474 27.67 10.16 -23.18
C THR A 474 27.94 9.24 -22.02
N ARG A 475 28.10 9.84 -20.83
CA ARG A 475 28.18 9.10 -19.57
C ARG A 475 27.24 9.67 -18.54
N LEU A 476 26.84 8.84 -17.60
CA LEU A 476 26.04 9.27 -16.47
C LEU A 476 26.92 9.95 -15.41
N SER A 477 26.49 11.08 -14.87
CA SER A 477 27.18 11.81 -13.81
C SER A 477 26.34 11.89 -12.56
N ARG A 478 26.97 11.58 -11.42
CA ARG A 478 26.36 11.70 -10.09
C ARG A 478 25.90 13.13 -9.82
N ASP A 479 26.76 14.11 -10.10
CA ASP A 479 26.49 15.52 -9.82
C ASP A 479 25.35 16.08 -10.69
N ALA A 480 25.28 15.64 -11.94
CA ALA A 480 24.19 16.04 -12.84
C ALA A 480 22.84 15.48 -12.37
N ILE A 481 22.80 14.21 -11.90
CA ILE A 481 21.59 13.63 -11.31
C ILE A 481 21.22 14.37 -10.02
N LEU A 482 22.20 14.65 -9.15
CA LEU A 482 21.96 15.38 -7.89
C LEU A 482 21.37 16.76 -8.15
N THR A 483 21.94 17.50 -9.09
CA THR A 483 21.45 18.83 -9.48
C THR A 483 20.03 18.75 -10.04
N TRP A 484 19.75 17.74 -10.87
CA TRP A 484 18.41 17.52 -11.40
C TRP A 484 17.40 17.17 -10.30
N ILE A 485 17.75 16.27 -9.36
CA ILE A 485 16.88 15.93 -8.21
C ILE A 485 16.58 17.17 -7.38
N GLN A 486 17.59 17.98 -7.08
CA GLN A 486 17.42 19.22 -6.30
C GLN A 486 16.56 20.24 -7.03
N THR A 487 16.73 20.36 -8.35
CA THR A 487 15.95 21.27 -9.19
C THR A 487 14.49 20.82 -9.27
N PHE A 488 14.24 19.54 -9.51
CA PHE A 488 12.90 18.98 -9.60
C PHE A 488 12.18 18.99 -8.25
N GLY A 489 12.87 18.63 -7.17
CA GLY A 489 12.34 18.64 -5.81
C GLY A 489 12.39 20.00 -5.12
N LYS A 490 12.63 21.09 -5.85
CA LYS A 490 12.74 22.44 -5.27
C LYS A 490 11.44 22.80 -4.54
N GLY A 491 11.57 23.21 -3.27
CA GLY A 491 10.43 23.53 -2.40
C GLY A 491 9.83 22.34 -1.64
N LEU A 492 10.10 21.10 -2.09
CA LEU A 492 9.78 19.84 -1.41
C LEU A 492 10.93 19.34 -0.55
N ILE A 493 12.13 19.28 -1.12
CA ILE A 493 13.34 18.76 -0.48
C ILE A 493 13.90 19.84 0.45
N GLN A 494 13.95 19.55 1.75
CA GLN A 494 14.47 20.46 2.77
C GLN A 494 15.96 20.26 3.03
N HIS A 495 16.40 19.00 3.01
CA HIS A 495 17.79 18.64 3.28
C HIS A 495 18.21 17.43 2.46
N THR A 496 19.42 17.48 1.93
CA THR A 496 20.03 16.42 1.12
C THR A 496 21.34 16.02 1.76
N ALA A 497 21.44 14.77 2.21
CA ALA A 497 22.70 14.19 2.68
C ALA A 497 23.29 13.33 1.55
N VAL A 498 24.43 13.76 1.01
CA VAL A 498 25.23 12.99 0.04
C VAL A 498 26.33 12.29 0.82
N LYS A 499 26.53 10.99 0.58
CA LYS A 499 27.69 10.27 1.08
C LYS A 499 28.66 10.02 -0.05
N GLU A 500 29.87 10.51 0.12
CA GLU A 500 31.00 10.04 -0.67
C GLU A 500 31.39 8.66 -0.14
N LYS A 501 31.43 7.67 -1.04
CA LYS A 501 31.92 6.31 -0.78
C LYS A 501 33.13 6.07 -1.64
#